data_AF-A0A529M8C4-F1
#
_entry.id   AF-A0A529M8C4-F1
#
_cell.length_a   1.000
_cell.length_b   1.000
_cell.length_c   1.000
_cell.angle_alpha   90.00
_cell.angle_beta   90.00
_cell.angle_gamma   90.00
#
_symmetry.space_group_name_H-M   'P 1'
#
loop_
_entity.id
_entity.type
_entity.pdbx_description
1 polymer ?
#
loop_
_entity_poly.entity_id
_entity_poly.type
_entity_poly.pdbx_seq_one_letter_code
_entity_poly.pdbx_strand_id
1 'polypeptide(L)' 'RIGDVERRCREHGVMIRNMGDVLGICPPYIITESEIDPLVDGIRSALDGAAAANSRVGRVA' A
#
# COMPACT_ATOMS: atom_id res chain seq x y z
N ARG A 1 2.31 -12.77 0.73
CA ARG A 1 3.79 -12.99 0.73
C ARG A 1 4.44 -11.69 1.23
N ILE A 2 5.51 -11.73 2.03
CA ILE A 2 6.19 -10.49 2.45
C ILE A 2 6.61 -9.70 1.20
N GLY A 3 6.28 -8.40 1.16
CA GLY A 3 6.59 -7.51 0.03
C GLY A 3 5.58 -7.48 -1.13
N ASP A 4 4.49 -8.26 -1.11
CA ASP A 4 3.49 -8.22 -2.20
C ASP A 4 2.80 -6.86 -2.30
N VAL A 5 2.41 -6.28 -1.15
CA VAL A 5 1.78 -4.95 -1.10
C VAL A 5 2.75 -3.87 -1.57
N GLU A 6 4.01 -3.90 -1.13
CA GLU A 6 5.04 -2.95 -1.58
C GLU A 6 5.25 -2.98 -3.11
N ARG A 7 5.33 -4.17 -3.70
CA ARG A 7 5.43 -4.33 -5.16
C ARG A 7 4.24 -3.67 -5.86
N ARG A 8 3.01 -3.93 -5.39
CA ARG A 8 1.79 -3.36 -5.97
C ARG A 8 1.71 -1.84 -5.79
N CYS A 9 2.15 -1.30 -4.65
CA CYS A 9 2.26 0.15 -4.46
C CYS A 9 3.16 0.77 -5.55
N ARG A 10 4.30 0.15 -5.86
CA ARG A 10 5.20 0.63 -6.93
C ARG A 10 4.55 0.59 -8.31
N GLU A 11 3.70 -0.40 -8.58
CA GLU A 11 2.90 -0.46 -9.83
C GLU A 11 1.89 0.68 -9.94
N HIS A 12 1.43 1.22 -8.81
CA HIS A 12 0.59 2.41 -8.72
C HIS A 12 1.38 3.71 -8.52
N GLY A 13 2.70 3.69 -8.71
CA GLY A 13 3.55 4.89 -8.59
C GLY A 13 3.85 5.33 -7.15
N VAL A 14 3.52 4.51 -6.15
CA VAL A 14 3.71 4.84 -4.73
C VAL A 14 4.90 4.06 -4.14
N MET A 15 5.81 4.79 -3.51
CA MET A 15 6.91 4.19 -2.74
C MET A 15 6.54 4.15 -1.25
N ILE A 16 6.63 2.97 -0.66
CA ILE A 16 6.45 2.76 0.79
C ILE A 16 7.63 1.97 1.35
N ARG A 17 7.80 2.03 2.67
CA ARG A 17 8.72 1.15 3.40
C ARG A 17 7.92 0.00 4.02
N ASN A 18 8.21 -1.23 3.62
CA ASN A 18 7.66 -2.41 4.29
C ASN A 18 8.38 -2.63 5.63
N MET A 19 7.61 -2.72 6.73
CA MET A 19 8.09 -2.96 8.09
C MET A 19 7.36 -4.16 8.73
N GLY A 20 7.14 -5.24 7.97
CA GLY A 20 6.39 -6.41 8.42
C GLY A 20 4.91 -6.26 8.09
N ASP A 21 4.07 -6.10 9.11
CA ASP A 21 2.63 -5.85 8.95
C ASP A 21 2.28 -4.35 8.90
N VAL A 22 3.30 -3.49 8.97
CA VAL A 22 3.15 -2.03 8.91
C VAL A 22 3.79 -1.49 7.63
N LEU A 23 3.08 -0.58 6.96
CA LEU A 23 3.60 0.21 5.85
C LEU A 23 4.00 1.60 6.36
N GLY A 24 5.28 1.94 6.23
CA GLY A 24 5.79 3.28 6.51
C GLY A 24 5.68 4.19 5.29
N ILE A 25 5.14 5.40 5.49
CA ILE A 25 5.02 6.43 4.45
C ILE A 25 5.58 7.74 5.04
N CYS A 26 6.43 8.41 4.28
CA CYS A 26 7.05 9.68 4.68
C CYS A 26 7.20 10.55 3.42
N PRO A 27 6.11 11.19 2.95
CA PRO A 27 6.20 12.07 1.80
C PRO A 27 7.05 13.30 2.14
N PRO A 28 7.64 13.98 1.14
CA PRO A 28 8.28 15.28 1.36
C PRO A 28 7.30 16.29 1.97
N TYR A 29 7.78 17.19 2.83
CA TYR A 29 6.94 18.22 3.47
C TYR A 29 6.31 19.24 2.50
N ILE A 30 6.78 19.28 1.25
CA ILE A 30 6.24 20.14 0.20
C ILE A 30 5.02 19.54 -0.52
N ILE A 31 4.58 18.33 -0.15
CA ILE A 31 3.43 17.67 -0.78
C ILE A 31 2.17 18.53 -0.66
N THR A 32 1.40 18.59 -1.74
CA THR A 32 0.13 19.30 -1.83
C THR A 32 -1.06 18.40 -1.47
N GLU A 33 -2.19 18.98 -1.09
CA GLU A 33 -3.44 18.21 -0.85
C GLU A 33 -3.82 17.36 -2.07
N SER A 34 -3.68 17.92 -3.28
CA SER A 34 -3.96 17.20 -4.54
C SER A 34 -3.01 16.04 -4.84
N GLU A 35 -1.84 15.96 -4.20
CA GLU A 35 -0.90 14.83 -4.32
C GLU A 35 -1.13 13.77 -3.23
N ILE A 36 -1.81 14.13 -2.13
CA ILE A 36 -2.15 13.18 -1.07
C ILE A 36 -3.19 12.16 -1.57
N ASP A 37 -4.21 12.61 -2.29
CA ASP A 37 -5.24 11.73 -2.86
C ASP A 37 -4.64 10.59 -3.71
N PRO A 38 -3.84 10.86 -4.76
CA PRO A 38 -3.24 9.79 -5.56
C PRO A 38 -2.24 8.92 -4.78
N LEU A 39 -1.53 9.48 -3.79
CA LEU A 39 -0.67 8.69 -2.89
C LEU A 39 -1.48 7.65 -2.12
N VAL A 40 -2.60 8.07 -1.51
CA VAL A 40 -3.45 7.20 -0.71
C VAL A 40 -4.25 6.22 -1.59
N ASP A 41 -4.74 6.67 -2.75
CA ASP A 41 -5.47 5.83 -3.70
C ASP A 41 -4.57 4.74 -4.31
N GLY A 42 -3.30 5.04 -4.57
CA GLY A 42 -2.33 4.03 -5.01
C GLY A 42 -2.09 2.95 -3.95
N ILE A 43 -2.05 3.33 -2.66
CA ILE A 43 -1.93 2.38 -1.55
C ILE A 43 -3.21 1.56 -1.40
N ARG A 44 -4.39 2.18 -1.50
CA ARG A 44 -5.68 1.48 -1.48
C ARG A 44 -5.74 0.43 -2.58
N SER A 45 -5.42 0.81 -3.81
CA SER A 45 -5.45 -0.10 -4.97
C SER A 45 -4.49 -1.28 -4.79
N ALA A 46 -3.31 -1.04 -4.22
CA ALA A 46 -2.35 -2.10 -3.90
C ALA A 46 -2.88 -3.07 -2.84
N LEU A 47 -3.52 -2.56 -1.78
CA LEU A 47 -4.13 -3.36 -0.73
C LEU A 47 -5.32 -4.18 -1.25
N ASP A 48 -6.21 -3.58 -2.04
CA ASP A 48 -7.36 -4.27 -2.64
C ASP A 48 -6.89 -5.40 -3.56
N GLY A 49 -5.88 -5.15 -4.40
CA GLY A 49 -5.29 -6.17 -5.26
C GLY A 49 -4.61 -7.28 -4.45
N ALA A 50 -3.94 -6.95 -3.35
CA ALA A 50 -3.36 -7.94 -2.45
C ALA A 50 -4.44 -8.75 -1.73
N ALA A 51 -5.52 -8.12 -1.27
CA ALA A 51 -6.63 -8.79 -0.61
C ALA A 51 -7.34 -9.77 -1.57
N ALA A 52 -7.61 -9.33 -2.81
CA ALA A 52 -8.21 -10.19 -3.83
C ALA A 52 -7.31 -11.39 -4.20
N ALA A 53 -5.99 -11.19 -4.27
CA ALA A 53 -5.05 -12.28 -4.59
C ALA A 53 -4.77 -13.22 -3.41
N ASN A 54 -4.96 -12.74 -2.17
CA ASN A 54 -4.66 -13.50 -0.95
C ASN A 54 -5.91 -13.81 -0.13
N SER A 55 -7.11 -13.76 -0.72
CA SER A 55 -8.38 -13.94 -0.03
C SER A 55 -8.45 -15.32 0.64
N ARG A 56 -8.00 -15.36 1.89
CA ARG A 56 -8.24 -16.41 2.87
C ARG A 56 -9.30 -15.84 3.80
N VAL A 57 -10.57 -16.07 3.47
CA VAL A 57 -11.66 -15.82 4.41
C VAL A 57 -11.33 -16.60 5.69
N GLY A 58 -11.14 -15.89 6.80
CA GLY A 58 -11.09 -16.45 8.15
C GLY A 58 -9.87 -17.32 8.48
N ARG A 59 -8.87 -16.74 9.15
CA ARG A 59 -8.15 -17.46 10.21
C ARG A 59 -7.72 -16.49 11.31
N VAL A 60 -8.72 -15.95 11.98
CA VAL A 60 -8.55 -15.59 13.39
C VAL A 60 -8.86 -16.89 14.13
N ALA A 61 -7.82 -17.52 14.67
CA ALA A 61 -7.96 -18.57 15.68
C ALA A 61 -8.06 -17.92 17.06
#